data_AF-A0A6N9L5P4-F1
#
_entry.id   AF-A0A6N9L5P4-F1
#
_cell.length_a   1.000
_cell.length_b   1.000
_cell.length_c   1.000
_cell.angle_alpha   90.00
_cell.angle_beta   90.00
_cell.angle_gamma   90.00
#
_symmetry.space_group_name_H-M   'P 1'
#
loop_
_entity.id
_entity.type
_entity.pdbx_description
1 polymer ?
#
loop_
_entity_poly.entity_id
_entity_poly.type
_entity_poly.pdbx_seq_one_letter_code
_entity_poly.pdbx_strand_id
1 'polypeptide(L)'
;MKKRISYECLLVNGPVKEKVKYKEIGDHYEVKGVHHISFEVEGKPMHIQYDDTHVHLVNDQSVLHFNKDMRVPNKYTLPYGVVELHTKVISLEYREGTMKFIYELYDQEHLVTKAYMMVHYSDIDEEGVPS
;
A
#
# COMPACT_ATOMS: atom_id res chain seq x y z
N MET A 1 5.34 -13.13 -11.71
CA MET A 1 5.57 -12.72 -13.11
C MET A 1 5.84 -11.24 -13.13
N LYS A 2 6.69 -10.77 -14.05
CA LYS A 2 6.93 -9.33 -14.20
C LYS A 2 5.65 -8.63 -14.67
N LYS A 3 5.34 -7.50 -14.04
CA LYS A 3 4.18 -6.64 -14.32
C LYS A 3 4.61 -5.18 -14.28
N ARG A 4 3.89 -4.34 -15.00
CA ARG A 4 3.96 -2.89 -14.81
C ARG A 4 3.10 -2.54 -13.59
N ILE A 5 3.71 -1.93 -12.58
CA ILE A 5 3.05 -1.54 -11.32
C ILE A 5 2.87 -0.03 -11.30
N SER A 6 1.62 0.43 -11.11
CA SER A 6 1.29 1.82 -10.83
C SER A 6 0.81 1.91 -9.38
N TYR A 7 1.60 2.53 -8.52
CA TYR A 7 1.27 2.79 -7.13
C TYR A 7 0.89 4.26 -6.97
N GLU A 8 -0.21 4.54 -6.28
CA GLU A 8 -0.61 5.88 -5.90
C GLU A 8 -1.13 5.88 -4.46
N CYS A 9 -0.67 6.82 -3.64
CA CYS A 9 -1.20 7.00 -2.29
C CYS A 9 -1.45 8.49 -2.03
N LEU A 10 -2.67 8.82 -1.62
CA LEU A 10 -3.08 10.14 -1.17
C LEU A 10 -3.30 10.11 0.35
N LEU A 11 -2.52 10.91 1.07
CA LEU A 11 -2.68 11.15 2.50
C LEU A 11 -3.43 12.46 2.70
N VAL A 12 -4.49 12.42 3.51
CA VAL A 12 -5.32 13.57 3.85
C VAL A 12 -5.28 13.80 5.36
N ASN A 13 -4.70 14.93 5.77
CA ASN A 13 -4.64 15.39 7.15
C ASN A 13 -5.32 16.77 7.23
N GLY A 14 -6.62 16.77 7.55
CA GLY A 14 -7.44 17.98 7.54
C GLY A 14 -7.37 18.72 6.19
N PRO A 15 -6.89 19.97 6.14
CA PRO A 15 -6.76 20.72 4.88
C PRO A 15 -5.55 20.28 4.03
N VAL A 16 -4.58 19.57 4.61
CA VAL A 16 -3.35 19.16 3.94
C VAL A 16 -3.57 17.87 3.17
N LYS A 17 -3.10 17.83 1.92
CA LYS A 17 -3.13 16.67 1.05
C LYS A 17 -1.74 16.41 0.50
N GLU A 18 -1.23 15.21 0.71
CA GLU A 18 0.05 14.75 0.17
C GLU A 18 -0.18 13.56 -0.75
N LYS A 19 0.43 13.56 -1.92
CA LYS A 19 0.26 12.51 -2.91
C LYS A 19 1.62 11.99 -3.36
N VAL A 20 1.77 10.68 -3.30
CA VAL A 20 2.91 9.96 -3.87
C VAL A 20 2.44 9.06 -5.02
N LYS A 21 3.27 8.93 -6.05
CA LYS A 21 2.96 8.12 -7.22
C LYS A 21 4.24 7.51 -7.79
N TYR A 22 4.19 6.20 -8.05
CA TYR A 22 5.28 5.45 -8.67
C TYR A 22 4.76 4.64 -9.86
N LYS A 23 5.63 4.44 -10.84
CA LYS A 23 5.40 3.57 -11.99
C LYS A 23 6.65 2.74 -12.21
N GLU A 24 6.60 1.48 -11.83
CA GLU A 24 7.77 0.61 -11.78
C GLU A 24 7.49 -0.72 -12.47
N ILE A 25 8.54 -1.43 -12.86
CA ILE A 25 8.44 -2.85 -13.21
C ILE A 25 8.65 -3.65 -11.93
N GLY A 26 7.65 -4.47 -11.59
CA GLY A 26 7.67 -5.30 -10.40
C GLY A 26 7.26 -6.72 -10.70
N ASP A 27 7.11 -7.52 -9.65
CA ASP A 27 6.53 -8.85 -9.72
C ASP A 27 5.15 -8.85 -9.10
N HIS A 28 4.23 -9.56 -9.75
CA HIS A 28 2.96 -9.98 -9.16
C HIS A 28 2.83 -11.49 -9.24
N TYR A 29 2.32 -12.10 -8.18
CA TYR A 29 1.88 -13.49 -8.18
C TYR A 29 0.87 -13.71 -7.07
N GLU A 30 0.14 -14.82 -7.14
CA GLU A 30 -0.83 -15.23 -6.14
C GLU A 30 -0.48 -16.64 -5.64
N VAL A 31 -0.49 -16.82 -4.32
CA VAL A 31 -0.28 -18.14 -3.69
C VAL A 31 -1.37 -18.34 -2.65
N LYS A 32 -2.18 -19.39 -2.81
CA LYS A 32 -3.24 -19.76 -1.85
C LYS A 32 -4.21 -18.60 -1.55
N GLY A 33 -4.56 -17.79 -2.54
CA GLY A 33 -5.48 -16.64 -2.39
C GLY A 33 -4.83 -15.38 -1.82
N VAL A 34 -3.52 -15.39 -1.55
CA VAL A 34 -2.77 -14.20 -1.13
C VAL A 34 -2.08 -13.62 -2.34
N HIS A 35 -2.34 -12.34 -2.63
CA HIS A 35 -1.66 -11.59 -3.66
C HIS A 35 -0.35 -11.01 -3.13
N HIS A 36 0.69 -11.08 -3.96
CA HIS A 36 2.00 -10.52 -3.68
C HIS A 36 2.37 -9.54 -4.79
N ILE A 37 2.73 -8.31 -4.43
CA ILE A 37 3.25 -7.28 -5.33
C ILE A 37 4.59 -6.81 -4.78
N SER A 38 5.65 -6.89 -5.56
CA SER A 38 6.99 -6.41 -5.17
C SER A 38 7.60 -5.55 -6.26
N PHE A 39 8.15 -4.39 -5.91
CA PHE A 39 8.85 -3.50 -6.83
C PHE A 39 9.89 -2.69 -6.06
N GLU A 40 10.71 -1.93 -6.76
CA GLU A 40 11.75 -1.08 -6.16
C GLU A 40 11.47 0.38 -6.49
N VAL A 41 11.66 1.27 -5.52
CA VAL A 41 11.57 2.72 -5.70
C VAL A 41 12.86 3.33 -5.19
N GLU A 42 13.62 4.01 -6.06
CA GLU A 42 14.88 4.67 -5.69
C GLU A 42 15.88 3.75 -4.94
N GLY A 43 16.02 2.48 -5.35
CA GLY A 43 16.89 1.51 -4.68
C GLY A 43 16.30 0.86 -3.43
N LYS A 44 15.06 1.18 -3.06
CA LYS A 44 14.39 0.69 -1.85
C LYS A 44 13.27 -0.29 -2.19
N PRO A 45 13.22 -1.46 -1.54
CA PRO A 45 12.18 -2.45 -1.80
C PRO A 45 10.83 -1.97 -1.27
N MET A 46 9.80 -2.17 -2.09
CA MET A 46 8.39 -2.10 -1.71
C MET A 46 7.75 -3.47 -1.90
N HIS A 47 7.05 -3.96 -0.88
CA HIS A 47 6.33 -5.23 -0.92
C HIS A 47 4.93 -5.08 -0.34
N ILE A 48 3.94 -5.60 -1.04
CA ILE A 48 2.53 -5.57 -0.63
C ILE A 48 2.01 -7.00 -0.71
N GLN A 49 1.57 -7.53 0.43
CA GLN A 49 0.84 -8.79 0.51
C GLN A 49 -0.58 -8.47 0.94
N TYR A 50 -1.58 -9.07 0.30
CA TYR A 50 -2.94 -8.87 0.72
C TYR A 50 -3.84 -10.05 0.37
N ASP A 51 -4.86 -10.22 1.20
CA ASP A 51 -6.03 -11.07 0.97
C ASP A 51 -7.30 -10.24 1.26
N ASP A 52 -8.45 -10.90 1.42
CA ASP A 52 -9.73 -10.23 1.69
C ASP A 52 -9.79 -9.46 3.02
N THR A 53 -8.86 -9.75 3.93
CA THR A 53 -8.90 -9.36 5.34
C THR A 53 -7.61 -8.70 5.84
N HIS A 54 -6.46 -9.05 5.27
CA HIS A 54 -5.15 -8.57 5.71
C HIS A 54 -4.43 -7.82 4.61
N VAL A 55 -3.67 -6.81 5.01
CA VAL A 55 -2.64 -6.18 4.16
C VAL A 55 -1.35 -6.13 4.96
N HIS A 56 -0.25 -6.50 4.33
CA HIS A 56 1.10 -6.35 4.85
C HIS A 56 1.91 -5.52 3.85
N LEU A 57 2.33 -4.34 4.27
CA LEU A 57 3.04 -3.36 3.45
C LEU A 57 4.44 -3.16 4.04
N VAL A 58 5.45 -3.51 3.25
CA VAL A 58 6.84 -3.21 3.53
C VAL A 58 7.26 -2.07 2.62
N ASN A 59 7.81 -1.01 3.19
CA ASN A 59 8.41 0.10 2.48
C ASN A 59 9.75 0.42 3.16
N ASP A 60 10.85 0.00 2.55
CA ASP A 60 12.19 0.09 3.13
C ASP A 60 12.22 -0.56 4.53
N GLN A 61 12.49 0.21 5.59
CA GLN A 61 12.53 -0.26 6.98
C GLN A 61 11.14 -0.28 7.65
N SER A 62 10.12 0.27 7.00
CA SER A 62 8.77 0.33 7.57
C SER A 62 8.01 -0.95 7.24
N VAL A 63 7.49 -1.61 8.26
CA VAL A 63 6.69 -2.83 8.14
C VAL A 63 5.33 -2.56 8.78
N LEU A 64 4.29 -2.56 7.95
CA LEU A 64 2.94 -2.18 8.34
C LEU A 64 1.96 -3.35 8.14
N HIS A 65 1.15 -3.60 9.14
CA HIS A 65 0.15 -4.67 9.16
C HIS A 65 -1.25 -4.08 9.33
N PHE A 66 -2.18 -4.52 8.50
CA PHE A 66 -3.56 -4.08 8.54
C PHE A 66 -4.48 -5.29 8.61
N ASN A 67 -5.57 -5.14 9.35
CA ASN A 67 -6.63 -6.12 9.42
C ASN A 67 -7.97 -5.40 9.25
N LYS A 68 -8.86 -5.97 8.43
CA LYS A 68 -10.15 -5.37 8.07
C LYS A 68 -11.12 -5.27 9.24
N ASP A 69 -11.00 -6.18 10.21
CA ASP A 69 -11.93 -6.36 11.31
C ASP A 69 -11.47 -5.68 12.60
N MET A 70 -10.21 -5.21 12.68
CA MET A 70 -9.69 -4.58 13.89
C MET A 70 -8.70 -3.43 13.65
N ARG A 71 -8.59 -2.57 14.66
CA ARG A 71 -7.51 -1.57 14.74
C ARG A 71 -6.21 -2.28 15.11
N VAL A 72 -5.15 -2.01 14.36
CA VAL A 72 -3.82 -2.62 14.55
C VAL A 72 -2.78 -1.53 14.82
N PRO A 73 -1.92 -1.65 15.84
CA PRO A 73 -0.83 -0.71 16.04
C PRO A 73 0.26 -0.91 14.99
N ASN A 74 0.76 0.18 14.42
CA ASN A 74 1.83 0.21 13.44
C ASN A 74 2.88 1.25 13.79
N LYS A 75 4.14 0.93 13.53
CA LYS A 75 5.27 1.83 13.73
C LYS A 75 5.63 2.52 12.42
N TYR A 76 5.41 3.82 12.37
CA TYR A 76 5.72 4.66 11.23
C TYR A 76 7.07 5.34 11.45
N THR A 77 7.98 5.16 10.49
CA THR A 77 9.27 5.85 10.48
C THR A 77 9.11 7.21 9.79
N LEU A 78 9.33 8.29 10.55
CA LEU A 78 9.28 9.67 10.10
C LEU A 78 10.70 10.27 10.16
N PRO A 79 10.97 11.41 9.48
CA PRO A 79 12.30 12.04 9.51
C PRO A 79 12.81 12.38 10.92
N TYR A 80 11.90 12.57 11.89
CA TYR A 80 12.20 12.93 13.27
C TYR A 80 12.08 11.76 14.27
N GLY A 81 11.84 10.54 13.80
CA GLY A 81 11.78 9.35 14.65
C GLY A 81 10.64 8.39 14.30
N VAL A 82 10.46 7.38 15.15
CA VAL A 82 9.40 6.38 14.99
C VAL A 82 8.19 6.77 15.83
N VAL A 83 7.00 6.76 15.23
CA VAL A 83 5.72 7.01 15.89
C VAL A 83 4.84 5.78 15.78
N GLU A 84 4.20 5.40 16.89
CA GLU A 84 3.21 4.32 16.90
C GLU A 84 1.81 4.90 16.68
N LEU A 85 1.11 4.44 15.64
CA LEU A 85 -0.25 4.84 15.30
C LEU A 85 -1.13 3.60 15.12
N HIS A 86 -2.40 3.71 15.49
CA HIS A 86 -3.37 2.66 15.24
C HIS A 86 -3.97 2.83 13.85
N THR A 87 -3.93 1.78 13.05
CA THR A 87 -4.52 1.75 11.71
C THR A 87 -5.88 1.09 11.75
N LYS A 88 -6.88 1.73 11.14
CA LYS A 88 -8.20 1.14 10.89
C LYS A 88 -8.42 1.02 9.39
N VAL A 89 -8.66 -0.18 8.90
CA VAL A 89 -9.08 -0.38 7.50
C VAL A 89 -10.52 0.12 7.34
N ILE A 90 -10.75 0.91 6.30
CA ILE A 90 -12.07 1.44 5.94
C ILE A 90 -12.63 0.71 4.72
N SER A 91 -11.79 0.47 3.72
CA SER A 91 -12.14 -0.34 2.56
C SER A 91 -10.90 -1.06 2.02
N LEU A 92 -11.11 -2.29 1.59
CA LEU A 92 -10.14 -3.08 0.84
C LEU A 92 -10.92 -3.79 -0.26
N GLU A 93 -10.63 -3.41 -1.50
CA GLU A 93 -11.27 -3.92 -2.71
C GLU A 93 -10.19 -4.25 -3.73
N TYR A 94 -10.27 -5.41 -4.37
CA TYR A 94 -9.43 -5.71 -5.52
C TYR A 94 -10.26 -6.32 -6.65
N ARG A 95 -10.10 -5.77 -7.86
CA ARG A 95 -10.74 -6.26 -9.09
C ARG A 95 -9.85 -5.94 -10.28
N GLU A 96 -9.77 -6.86 -11.23
CA GLU A 96 -9.15 -6.63 -12.55
C GLU A 96 -7.75 -5.99 -12.46
N GLY A 97 -6.87 -6.61 -11.65
CA GLY A 97 -5.49 -6.13 -11.49
C GLY A 97 -5.35 -4.83 -10.69
N THR A 98 -6.41 -4.34 -10.06
CA THR A 98 -6.40 -3.11 -9.28
C THR A 98 -6.82 -3.38 -7.84
N MET A 99 -5.94 -3.08 -6.89
CA MET A 99 -6.26 -3.00 -5.47
C MET A 99 -6.51 -1.55 -5.07
N LYS A 100 -7.62 -1.29 -4.40
CA LYS A 100 -7.96 -0.04 -3.72
C LYS A 100 -8.01 -0.30 -2.23
N PHE A 101 -7.28 0.49 -1.48
CA PHE A 101 -7.13 0.31 -0.05
C PHE A 101 -7.24 1.66 0.65
N ILE A 102 -8.25 1.79 1.50
CA ILE A 102 -8.51 2.99 2.28
C ILE A 102 -8.36 2.65 3.74
N TYR A 103 -7.53 3.40 4.45
CA TYR A 103 -7.32 3.22 5.88
C TYR A 103 -7.15 4.56 6.59
N GLU A 104 -7.38 4.55 7.88
CA GLU A 104 -7.25 5.70 8.77
C GLU A 104 -6.17 5.44 9.80
N LEU A 105 -5.41 6.49 10.14
CA LEU A 105 -4.37 6.51 11.16
C LEU A 105 -4.87 7.27 12.37
N TYR A 106 -4.75 6.66 13.53
CA TYR A 106 -5.17 7.24 14.80
C TYR A 106 -4.01 7.34 15.79
N ASP A 107 -3.90 8.48 16.45
CA ASP A 107 -3.17 8.62 17.70
C ASP A 107 -4.19 8.55 18.84
N GLN A 108 -4.18 7.44 19.56
CA GLN A 108 -5.25 7.05 20.49
C GLN A 108 -6.61 7.05 19.76
N GLU A 109 -7.51 7.97 20.11
CA GLU A 109 -8.82 8.12 19.46
C GLU A 109 -8.88 9.27 18.42
N HIS A 110 -7.79 10.02 18.27
CA HIS A 110 -7.75 11.16 17.34
C HIS A 110 -7.34 10.70 15.95
N LEU A 111 -8.19 10.97 14.95
CA LEU A 111 -7.85 10.74 13.55
C LEU A 111 -6.74 11.71 13.14
N VAL A 112 -5.58 11.14 12.78
CA VAL A 112 -4.42 11.89 12.28
C VAL A 112 -4.52 12.08 10.77
N THR A 113 -4.74 10.99 10.04
CA THR A 113 -4.70 10.99 8.57
C THR A 113 -5.60 9.91 8.00
N LYS A 114 -6.21 10.20 6.86
CA LYS A 114 -6.84 9.19 6.01
C LYS A 114 -5.98 8.94 4.77
N ALA A 115 -5.69 7.68 4.48
CA ALA A 115 -4.91 7.25 3.34
C ALA A 115 -5.81 6.59 2.28
N TYR A 116 -5.63 6.98 1.03
CA TYR A 116 -6.26 6.38 -0.14
C TYR A 116 -5.15 5.82 -1.02
N MET A 117 -4.94 4.50 -0.93
CA MET A 117 -3.92 3.78 -1.67
C MET A 117 -4.56 3.03 -2.82
N MET A 118 -3.94 3.07 -3.99
CA MET A 118 -4.32 2.32 -5.17
C MET A 118 -3.08 1.71 -5.79
N VAL A 119 -3.17 0.42 -6.11
CA VAL A 119 -2.10 -0.31 -6.78
C VAL A 119 -2.73 -1.01 -7.97
N HIS A 120 -2.27 -0.65 -9.16
CA HIS A 120 -2.66 -1.31 -10.39
C HIS A 120 -1.46 -2.08 -10.96
N TYR A 121 -1.67 -3.32 -11.37
CA TYR A 121 -0.68 -4.11 -12.07
C TYR A 121 -1.24 -4.64 -13.39
N SER A 122 -0.47 -4.48 -14.46
CA SER A 122 -0.82 -4.96 -15.79
C SER A 122 0.29 -5.84 -16.35
N ASP A 123 -0.08 -6.70 -17.30
CA ASP A 123 0.91 -7.36 -18.14
C ASP A 123 1.80 -6.33 -18.84
N ILE A 124 3.03 -6.76 -19.08
CA ILE A 124 3.99 -6.06 -19.91
C ILE A 124 3.98 -6.81 -21.23
N ASP A 125 3.72 -6.12 -22.33
CA ASP A 125 3.98 -6.64 -23.67
C ASP A 125 5.50 -6.82 -23.87
N GLU A 126 5.92 -7.59 -24.89
CA GLU A 126 7.35 -7.88 -25.13
C GLU A 126 8.21 -6.62 -25.38
N GLU A 127 7.59 -5.44 -25.55
CA GLU A 127 8.25 -4.16 -25.81
C GLU A 127 8.11 -3.12 -24.68
N GLY A 128 7.37 -3.41 -23.60
CA GLY A 128 7.22 -2.47 -22.49
C GLY A 128 6.36 -1.23 -22.78
N VAL A 129 5.40 -1.33 -23.71
CA VAL A 129 4.45 -0.28 -24.12
C VAL A 129 3.03 -0.62 -23.61
N PRO A 130 2.06 0.30 -23.51
CA PRO A 130 0.70 -0.03 -23.08
C PRO A 130 -0.15 -0.55 -24.24
N SER A 131 -0.86 -1.66 -24.02
CA SER A 131 -2.04 -2.08 -24.79
C SER A 131 -3.26 -1.22 -24.47
#